data_AF-A0A7W8QAU4-F1
#
_entry.id   AF-A0A7W8QAU4-F1
#
_cell.length_a   1.000
_cell.length_b   1.000
_cell.length_c   1.000
_cell.angle_alpha   90.00
_cell.angle_beta   90.00
_cell.angle_gamma   90.00
#
_symmetry.space_group_name_H-M   'P 1'
#
loop_
_entity.id
_entity.type
_entity.pdbx_description
1 polymer ?
#
loop_
_entity_poly.entity_id
_entity_poly.type
_entity_poly.pdbx_seq_one_letter_code
_entity_poly.pdbx_strand_id
1 'polypeptide(L)'
;MNKGSETSGIKLALGAPFGFELNAFLSPLGIPCQSPPWGYVAGVDLRQGHIVWEHKNGTIRDSAPLPIPMPLGVPSLGGMVTTGGGVAFLSGTLDYYLRAYDVRTGARLWQARLPAGGQATPMTYADSNGKQYVLVVAGGHGSLGTKQGDSVVAYSLP
;
A
#
# COMPACT_ATOMS: atom_id res chain seq x y z
N MET A 1 24.05 -1.07 19.65
CA MET A 1 22.68 -0.65 19.25
C MET A 1 22.29 -1.46 18.03
N ASN A 2 21.31 -2.36 18.15
CA ASN A 2 20.74 -3.06 16.99
C ASN A 2 20.15 -1.99 16.05
N LYS A 3 20.74 -1.84 14.86
CA LYS A 3 20.15 -1.03 13.80
C LYS A 3 18.91 -1.79 13.34
N GLY A 4 17.75 -1.46 13.92
CA GLY A 4 16.47 -1.82 13.31
C GLY A 4 16.40 -1.27 11.88
N SER A 5 15.49 -1.82 11.07
CA SER A 5 15.19 -1.30 9.73
C SER A 5 15.04 0.23 9.72
N GLU A 6 15.42 0.92 8.63
CA GLU A 6 15.21 2.37 8.48
C GLU A 6 13.74 2.79 8.69
N THR A 7 12.81 1.85 8.62
CA THR A 7 11.37 2.06 8.83
C THR A 7 10.87 1.56 10.19
N SER A 8 11.75 1.16 11.12
CA SER A 8 11.39 0.70 12.47
C SER A 8 12.30 1.33 13.54
N GLY A 9 11.83 1.38 14.79
CA GLY A 9 12.58 1.87 15.94
C GLY A 9 12.76 3.38 16.01
N ILE A 10 13.58 3.82 16.98
CA ILE A 10 13.81 5.23 17.29
C ILE A 10 14.47 5.96 16.11
N LYS A 11 13.86 7.05 15.69
CA LYS A 11 14.38 8.03 14.72
C LYS A 11 14.94 9.23 15.46
N LEU A 12 16.12 9.69 15.04
CA LEU A 12 16.74 10.87 15.61
C LEU A 12 16.09 12.12 15.00
N ALA A 13 15.67 13.07 15.83
CA ALA A 13 15.31 14.40 15.38
C ALA A 13 16.59 15.23 15.28
N LEU A 14 17.16 15.33 14.07
CA LEU A 14 18.40 16.09 13.83
C LEU A 14 18.23 17.53 14.34
N GLY A 15 19.13 17.96 15.22
CA GLY A 15 19.09 19.29 15.85
C GLY A 15 18.34 19.37 17.18
N ALA A 16 17.79 18.26 17.70
CA ALA A 16 17.14 18.19 19.00
C ALA A 16 17.78 17.11 19.90
N PRO A 17 17.72 17.25 21.24
CA PRO A 17 18.25 16.26 22.19
C PRO A 17 17.31 15.05 22.38
N PHE A 18 16.32 14.86 21.50
CA PHE A 18 15.33 13.80 21.59
C PHE A 18 15.21 13.02 20.27
N GLY A 19 14.79 11.76 20.37
CA GLY A 19 14.34 10.95 19.25
C GLY A 19 12.84 10.64 19.38
N PHE A 20 12.25 10.10 18.33
CA PHE A 20 10.85 9.67 18.33
C PHE A 20 10.73 8.28 17.70
N GLU A 21 9.73 7.53 18.12
CA GLU A 21 9.38 6.25 17.53
C GLU A 21 7.94 6.30 17.04
N LEU A 22 7.71 5.90 15.79
CA LEU A 22 6.39 5.91 15.17
C LEU A 22 5.78 4.50 15.24
N ASN A 23 4.68 4.40 15.97
CA ASN A 23 3.90 3.19 16.14
C ASN A 23 2.44 3.43 15.77
N ALA A 24 1.79 2.39 15.25
CA ALA A 24 0.35 2.41 15.07
C ALA A 24 -0.36 2.40 16.43
N PHE A 25 -1.49 3.11 16.53
CA PHE A 25 -2.32 3.09 17.74
C PHE A 25 -3.23 1.84 17.74
N LEU A 26 -2.69 0.75 18.30
CA LEU A 26 -3.29 -0.58 18.29
C LEU A 26 -3.86 -0.97 19.66
N SER A 27 -4.89 -1.80 19.63
CA SER A 27 -5.46 -2.48 20.80
C SER A 27 -4.52 -3.59 21.29
N PRO A 28 -4.75 -4.17 22.49
CA PRO A 28 -4.01 -5.34 22.96
C PRO A 28 -4.07 -6.54 22.01
N LEU A 29 -5.04 -6.59 21.09
CA LEU A 29 -5.20 -7.62 20.07
C LEU A 29 -4.43 -7.32 18.76
N GLY A 30 -3.67 -6.22 18.69
CA GLY A 30 -2.91 -5.82 17.50
C GLY A 30 -3.74 -5.17 16.38
N ILE A 31 -5.02 -4.89 16.64
CA ILE A 31 -5.96 -4.27 15.68
C ILE A 31 -6.04 -2.77 15.98
N PRO A 32 -6.15 -1.86 14.97
CA PRO A 32 -6.27 -0.44 15.24
C PRO A 32 -7.41 -0.12 16.22
N CYS A 33 -7.15 0.75 17.20
CA CYS A 33 -8.13 1.14 18.22
C CYS A 33 -9.28 1.99 17.68
N GLN A 34 -9.17 2.51 16.46
CA GLN A 34 -10.24 3.27 15.80
C GLN A 34 -11.26 2.34 15.17
N SER A 35 -12.53 2.76 15.12
CA SER A 35 -13.57 1.99 14.42
C SER A 35 -13.23 1.89 12.93
N PRO A 36 -13.35 0.69 12.31
CA PRO A 36 -13.13 0.53 10.87
C PRO A 36 -14.18 1.30 10.05
N PRO A 37 -13.88 1.63 8.79
CA PRO A 37 -12.72 1.17 8.02
C PRO A 37 -11.46 2.01 8.19
N TRP A 38 -10.30 1.37 8.01
CA TRP A 38 -8.99 2.01 8.25
C TRP A 38 -8.27 2.52 7.00
N GLY A 39 -8.90 2.37 5.84
CA GLY A 39 -8.32 2.84 4.59
C GLY A 39 -9.28 2.73 3.43
N TYR A 40 -9.19 3.70 2.54
CA TYR A 40 -10.01 3.83 1.35
C TYR A 40 -9.15 4.03 0.11
N VAL A 41 -9.73 3.74 -1.05
CA VAL A 41 -9.30 4.22 -2.36
C VAL A 41 -10.47 4.99 -2.94
N ALA A 42 -10.21 6.18 -3.47
CA ALA A 42 -11.25 7.07 -3.96
C ALA A 42 -10.84 7.73 -5.28
N GLY A 43 -11.82 7.96 -6.13
CA GLY A 43 -11.71 8.83 -7.29
C GLY A 43 -12.31 10.18 -6.95
N VAL A 44 -11.65 11.26 -7.35
CA VAL A 44 -12.06 12.64 -7.05
C VAL A 44 -12.15 13.43 -8.35
N ASP A 45 -13.27 14.13 -8.60
CA ASP A 45 -13.33 15.15 -9.65
C ASP A 45 -12.68 16.43 -9.12
N LEU A 46 -11.50 16.75 -9.65
CA LEU A 46 -10.73 17.93 -9.21
C LEU A 46 -11.35 19.27 -9.64
N ARG A 47 -12.25 19.28 -10.65
CA ARG A 47 -12.93 20.51 -11.08
C ARG A 47 -14.03 20.90 -10.11
N GLN A 48 -14.72 19.90 -9.57
CA GLN A 48 -15.87 20.10 -8.68
C GLN A 48 -15.52 19.86 -7.21
N GLY A 49 -14.37 19.25 -6.91
CA GLY A 49 -13.88 19.00 -5.56
C GLY A 49 -14.66 17.93 -4.79
N HIS A 50 -15.32 16.99 -5.48
CA HIS A 50 -16.09 15.92 -4.82
C HIS A 50 -15.60 14.53 -5.21
N ILE A 51 -15.85 13.57 -4.33
CA ILE A 51 -15.55 12.15 -4.52
C ILE A 51 -16.57 11.56 -5.49
N VAL A 52 -16.11 10.96 -6.59
CA VAL A 52 -16.97 10.31 -7.60
C VAL A 52 -17.24 8.85 -7.26
N TRP A 53 -16.30 8.18 -6.60
CA TRP A 53 -16.43 6.82 -6.08
C TRP A 53 -15.44 6.60 -4.93
N GLU A 54 -15.79 5.70 -4.01
CA GLU A 54 -14.95 5.35 -2.87
C GLU A 54 -15.16 3.88 -2.47
N HIS A 55 -14.06 3.19 -2.16
CA HIS A 55 -14.07 1.80 -1.70
C HIS A 55 -13.14 1.62 -0.51
N LYS A 56 -13.51 0.71 0.41
CA LYS A 56 -12.58 0.20 1.41
C LYS A 56 -11.43 -0.51 0.69
N ASN A 57 -10.19 -0.16 1.04
CA ASN A 57 -9.02 -0.67 0.32
C ASN A 57 -8.19 -1.62 1.17
N GLY A 58 -8.10 -2.88 0.72
CA GLY A 58 -7.38 -3.95 1.39
C GLY A 58 -8.18 -4.70 2.46
N THR A 59 -7.56 -5.75 2.98
CA THR A 59 -8.12 -6.70 3.93
C THR A 59 -7.22 -6.88 5.14
N ILE A 60 -7.77 -7.39 6.24
CA ILE A 60 -7.00 -7.67 7.46
C ILE A 60 -6.25 -9.00 7.44
N ARG A 61 -6.19 -9.67 6.28
CA ARG A 61 -5.66 -11.04 6.12
C ARG A 61 -4.30 -11.24 6.78
N ASP A 62 -3.43 -10.23 6.68
CA ASP A 62 -2.03 -10.30 7.10
C ASP A 62 -1.72 -9.40 8.30
N SER A 63 -2.74 -8.75 8.88
CA SER A 63 -2.61 -7.84 10.02
C SER A 63 -3.44 -8.25 11.24
N ALA A 64 -4.25 -9.31 11.14
CA ALA A 64 -5.03 -9.88 12.24
C ALA A 64 -4.42 -11.21 12.73
N PRO A 65 -4.70 -11.62 13.98
CA PRO A 65 -4.23 -12.91 14.51
C PRO A 65 -4.67 -14.14 13.71
N LEU A 66 -5.82 -14.05 13.03
CA LEU A 66 -6.34 -15.09 12.14
C LEU A 66 -6.33 -14.57 10.70
N PRO A 67 -5.90 -15.40 9.71
CA PRO A 67 -5.71 -14.96 8.33
C PRO A 67 -7.02 -14.88 7.53
N ILE A 68 -8.00 -14.11 8.04
CA ILE A 68 -9.32 -13.96 7.43
C ILE A 68 -9.34 -12.69 6.57
N PRO A 69 -9.59 -12.77 5.25
CA PRO A 69 -9.51 -11.63 4.34
C PRO A 69 -10.76 -10.75 4.39
N MET A 70 -11.10 -10.18 5.55
CA MET A 70 -12.24 -9.26 5.67
C MET A 70 -11.88 -7.89 5.07
N PRO A 71 -12.71 -7.34 4.15
CA PRO A 71 -12.45 -6.07 3.46
C PRO A 71 -12.83 -4.87 4.34
N LEU A 72 -12.13 -4.71 5.46
CA LEU A 72 -12.35 -3.62 6.41
C LEU A 72 -11.58 -2.34 6.03
N GLY A 73 -10.85 -2.34 4.91
CA GLY A 73 -9.88 -1.29 4.64
C GLY A 73 -8.68 -1.40 5.58
N VAL A 74 -7.50 -1.04 5.11
CA VAL A 74 -6.28 -1.05 5.92
C VAL A 74 -5.47 0.20 5.69
N PRO A 75 -4.66 0.64 6.66
CA PRO A 75 -3.69 1.70 6.44
C PRO A 75 -2.86 1.40 5.19
N SER A 76 -2.65 2.42 4.37
CA SER A 76 -1.88 2.33 3.14
C SER A 76 -0.73 3.31 3.18
N LEU A 77 0.44 2.88 2.72
CA LEU A 77 1.60 3.73 2.54
C LEU A 77 2.18 3.50 1.15
N GLY A 78 2.49 4.60 0.45
CA GLY A 78 2.82 4.59 -0.96
C GLY A 78 1.69 5.16 -1.81
N GLY A 79 2.06 5.76 -2.94
CA GLY A 79 1.13 6.34 -3.89
C GLY A 79 0.61 5.34 -4.92
N MET A 80 -0.18 5.87 -5.85
CA MET A 80 -0.67 5.15 -7.01
C MET A 80 0.09 5.60 -8.26
N VAL A 81 0.15 4.74 -9.27
CA VAL A 81 0.50 5.16 -10.64
C VAL A 81 -0.72 5.00 -11.53
N THR A 82 -1.07 6.05 -12.28
CA THR A 82 -2.18 6.03 -13.23
C THR A 82 -1.64 6.01 -14.64
N THR A 83 -2.15 5.13 -15.49
CA THR A 83 -1.73 5.02 -16.90
C THR A 83 -2.69 5.74 -17.83
N GLY A 84 -2.21 6.06 -19.04
CA GLY A 84 -3.05 6.65 -20.10
C GLY A 84 -4.21 5.74 -20.55
N GLY A 85 -4.18 4.44 -20.21
CA GLY A 85 -5.26 3.50 -20.48
C GLY A 85 -6.44 3.58 -19.51
N GLY A 86 -6.41 4.51 -18.54
CA GLY A 86 -7.48 4.66 -17.55
C GLY A 86 -7.44 3.63 -16.42
N VAL A 87 -6.27 3.04 -16.17
CA VAL A 87 -6.03 2.07 -15.10
C VAL A 87 -5.05 2.64 -14.09
N ALA A 88 -5.39 2.58 -12.80
CA ALA A 88 -4.52 2.97 -11.69
C ALA A 88 -4.07 1.76 -10.88
N PHE A 89 -2.80 1.73 -10.51
CA PHE A 89 -2.17 0.64 -9.76
C PHE A 89 -1.77 1.09 -8.36
N LEU A 90 -2.06 0.26 -7.37
CA LEU A 90 -1.76 0.50 -5.95
C LEU A 90 -1.32 -0.78 -5.25
N SER A 91 -0.23 -0.72 -4.50
CA SER A 91 0.31 -1.85 -3.72
C SER A 91 0.43 -1.61 -2.21
N GLY A 92 0.19 -0.37 -1.76
CA GLY A 92 0.54 0.13 -0.43
C GLY A 92 -0.21 -0.48 0.77
N THR A 93 -1.10 -1.44 0.53
CA THR A 93 -1.96 -2.06 1.56
C THR A 93 -1.25 -3.14 2.35
N LEU A 94 -1.77 -3.43 3.55
CA LEU A 94 -1.20 -4.41 4.48
C LEU A 94 -1.40 -5.87 4.09
N ASP A 95 -2.23 -6.19 3.10
CA ASP A 95 -2.47 -7.57 2.63
C ASP A 95 -1.64 -7.96 1.39
N TYR A 96 -0.60 -7.17 1.12
CA TYR A 96 0.41 -7.31 0.06
C TYR A 96 -0.15 -7.77 -1.30
N TYR A 97 -1.12 -7.01 -1.81
CA TYR A 97 -1.56 -7.11 -3.20
C TYR A 97 -1.14 -5.87 -3.98
N LEU A 98 -0.68 -6.08 -5.22
CA LEU A 98 -0.80 -5.06 -6.26
C LEU A 98 -2.22 -5.15 -6.83
N ARG A 99 -2.95 -4.03 -6.84
CA ARG A 99 -4.31 -3.93 -7.37
C ARG A 99 -4.36 -2.96 -8.53
N ALA A 100 -5.13 -3.31 -9.56
CA ALA A 100 -5.46 -2.46 -10.69
C ALA A 100 -6.93 -2.02 -10.58
N TYR A 101 -7.17 -0.72 -10.70
CA TYR A 101 -8.47 -0.09 -10.61
C TYR A 101 -8.80 0.64 -11.91
N ASP A 102 -10.04 0.53 -12.36
CA ASP A 102 -10.59 1.43 -13.36
C ASP A 102 -10.76 2.83 -12.75
N VAL A 103 -10.14 3.84 -13.36
CA VAL A 103 -10.10 5.21 -12.81
C VAL A 103 -11.48 5.86 -12.78
N ARG A 104 -12.38 5.49 -13.69
CA ARG A 104 -13.70 6.13 -13.81
C ARG A 104 -14.71 5.57 -12.84
N THR A 105 -14.64 4.26 -12.59
CA THR A 105 -15.67 3.52 -11.84
C THR A 105 -15.21 3.07 -10.47
N GLY A 106 -13.89 3.01 -10.22
CA GLY A 106 -13.31 2.43 -9.00
C GLY A 106 -13.29 0.90 -9.02
N ALA A 107 -13.78 0.26 -10.08
CA ALA A 107 -13.83 -1.19 -10.17
C ALA A 107 -12.42 -1.80 -10.12
N ARG A 108 -12.22 -2.77 -9.22
CA ARG A 108 -10.97 -3.57 -9.19
C ARG A 108 -10.96 -4.53 -10.38
N LEU A 109 -10.15 -4.21 -11.37
CA LEU A 109 -10.01 -4.98 -12.61
C LEU A 109 -9.16 -6.24 -12.41
N TRP A 110 -8.12 -6.13 -11.58
CA TRP A 110 -7.15 -7.19 -11.38
C TRP A 110 -6.40 -7.03 -10.06
N GLN A 111 -5.85 -8.12 -9.54
CA GLN A 111 -4.88 -8.08 -8.46
C GLN A 111 -3.91 -9.26 -8.51
N ALA A 112 -2.71 -9.07 -7.99
CA ALA A 112 -1.76 -10.15 -7.71
C ALA A 112 -1.16 -10.02 -6.31
N ARG A 113 -0.94 -11.15 -5.67
CA ARG A 113 -0.29 -11.23 -4.35
C ARG A 113 1.22 -11.02 -4.52
N LEU A 114 1.79 -10.20 -3.65
CA LEU A 114 3.23 -9.92 -3.55
C LEU A 114 3.88 -10.78 -2.47
N PRO A 115 5.18 -11.10 -2.58
CA PRO A 115 5.89 -11.94 -1.61
C PRO A 115 6.10 -11.28 -0.23
N ALA A 116 6.00 -9.94 -0.17
CA ALA A 116 6.22 -9.07 0.98
C ALA A 116 5.43 -7.75 0.81
N GLY A 117 5.50 -6.83 1.79
CA GLY A 117 4.77 -5.55 1.73
C GLY A 117 5.18 -4.66 0.56
N GLY A 118 4.20 -4.09 -0.16
CA GLY A 118 4.40 -3.29 -1.38
C GLY A 118 4.35 -1.79 -1.16
N GLN A 119 4.97 -1.29 -0.08
CA GLN A 119 4.72 0.06 0.47
C GLN A 119 5.49 1.18 -0.26
N ALA A 120 5.99 0.87 -1.45
CA ALA A 120 6.50 1.82 -2.42
C ALA A 120 5.41 2.13 -3.46
N THR A 121 5.44 3.33 -4.03
CA THR A 121 4.60 3.68 -5.19
C THR A 121 4.99 2.79 -6.37
N PRO A 122 4.06 2.04 -6.99
CA PRO A 122 4.35 1.31 -8.22
C PRO A 122 4.78 2.27 -9.33
N MET A 123 5.51 1.77 -10.32
CA MET A 123 5.89 2.55 -11.51
C MET A 123 5.56 1.80 -12.80
N THR A 124 5.57 2.50 -13.92
CA THR A 124 5.42 1.88 -15.24
C THR A 124 6.42 2.45 -16.24
N TYR A 125 6.89 1.63 -17.17
CA TYR A 125 7.72 2.05 -18.31
C TYR A 125 7.44 1.13 -19.52
N ALA A 126 7.91 1.55 -20.70
CA ALA A 126 7.94 0.71 -21.90
C ALA A 126 9.38 0.32 -22.24
N ASP A 127 9.61 -0.93 -22.67
CA ASP A 127 10.92 -1.34 -23.18
C ASP A 127 11.18 -0.78 -24.59
N SER A 128 12.34 -1.12 -25.16
CA SER A 128 12.73 -0.67 -26.51
C SER A 128 11.82 -1.18 -27.62
N ASN A 129 11.03 -2.22 -27.36
CA ASN A 129 10.07 -2.80 -28.31
C ASN A 129 8.64 -2.26 -28.07
N GLY A 130 8.47 -1.32 -27.14
CA GLY A 130 7.19 -0.73 -26.80
C GLY A 130 6.33 -1.58 -25.85
N LYS A 131 6.84 -2.69 -25.31
CA LYS A 131 6.08 -3.51 -24.35
C LYS A 131 6.08 -2.79 -23.00
N GLN A 132 4.88 -2.54 -22.46
CA GLN A 132 4.70 -1.83 -21.20
C GLN A 132 4.77 -2.79 -20.01
N TYR A 133 5.46 -2.34 -18.95
CA TYR A 133 5.58 -3.05 -17.68
C TYR A 133 5.04 -2.20 -16.53
N VAL A 134 4.49 -2.85 -15.51
CA VAL A 134 4.18 -2.27 -14.19
C VAL A 134 5.09 -2.94 -13.17
N LEU A 135 5.85 -2.14 -12.41
CA LEU A 135 6.83 -2.59 -11.44
C LEU A 135 6.40 -2.22 -10.02
N VAL A 136 6.69 -3.12 -9.09
CA VAL A 136 6.49 -2.91 -7.66
C VAL A 136 7.67 -3.47 -6.89
N VAL A 137 8.12 -2.70 -5.89
CA VAL A 137 9.11 -3.16 -4.91
C VAL A 137 8.36 -3.73 -3.72
N ALA A 138 8.56 -5.01 -3.45
CA ALA A 138 8.02 -5.73 -2.30
C ALA A 138 9.07 -5.77 -1.18
N GLY A 139 9.32 -4.61 -0.56
CA GLY A 139 10.34 -4.43 0.48
C GLY A 139 9.85 -4.60 1.92
N GLY A 140 8.55 -4.46 2.15
CA GLY A 140 7.97 -4.33 3.50
C GLY A 140 8.16 -2.94 4.10
N HIS A 141 7.51 -2.69 5.24
CA HIS A 141 7.60 -1.45 5.99
C HIS A 141 7.45 -1.70 7.50
N GLY A 142 8.49 -1.35 8.26
CA GLY A 142 8.63 -1.67 9.67
C GLY A 142 7.51 -1.12 10.56
N SER A 143 7.22 0.18 10.50
CA SER A 143 6.16 0.82 11.31
C SER A 143 4.75 0.33 10.96
N LEU A 144 4.57 -0.35 9.82
CA LEU A 144 3.29 -0.94 9.43
C LEU A 144 3.24 -2.45 9.72
N GLY A 145 4.33 -3.04 10.24
CA GLY A 145 4.41 -4.45 10.57
C GLY A 145 4.30 -5.40 9.38
N THR A 146 4.50 -4.92 8.15
CA THR A 146 4.40 -5.78 6.98
C THR A 146 5.62 -6.66 6.82
N LYS A 147 5.43 -7.85 6.26
CA LYS A 147 6.52 -8.78 5.97
C LYS A 147 7.62 -8.06 5.18
N GLN A 148 8.85 -8.14 5.67
CA GLN A 148 10.04 -7.63 4.99
C GLN A 148 10.39 -8.51 3.79
N GLY A 149 10.93 -7.87 2.75
CA GLY A 149 11.41 -8.53 1.55
C GLY A 149 12.41 -7.66 0.80
N ASP A 150 12.88 -8.15 -0.33
CA ASP A 150 13.90 -7.53 -1.18
C ASP A 150 13.60 -7.72 -2.68
N SER A 151 12.35 -8.05 -3.01
CA SER A 151 11.96 -8.42 -4.36
C SER A 151 11.46 -7.23 -5.18
N VAL A 152 11.83 -7.18 -6.46
CA VAL A 152 11.20 -6.33 -7.48
C VAL A 152 10.39 -7.22 -8.39
N VAL A 153 9.10 -6.92 -8.56
CA VAL A 153 8.18 -7.71 -9.39
C VAL A 153 7.69 -6.86 -10.55
N ALA A 154 7.79 -7.39 -11.77
CA ALA A 154 7.31 -6.75 -12.99
C ALA A 154 6.15 -7.54 -13.60
N TYR A 155 5.11 -6.84 -14.05
CA TYR A 155 3.94 -7.39 -14.72
C TYR A 155 3.83 -6.79 -16.13
N SER A 156 3.44 -7.60 -17.11
CA SER A 156 3.12 -7.17 -18.47
C SER A 156 2.00 -8.05 -19.03
N LEU A 157 1.31 -7.56 -20.04
CA LEU A 157 0.40 -8.40 -20.82
C LEU A 157 1.20 -9.40 -21.67
N PRO A 158 0.61 -10.56 -22.03
CA PRO A 158 1.24 -11.56 -22.90
C PRO A 158 1.79 -10.92 -24.19
#